data_AF-A0A2T1KW44-F1
#
_entry.id   AF-A0A2T1KW44-F1
#
_cell.length_a   1.000
_cell.length_b   1.000
_cell.length_c   1.000
_cell.angle_alpha   90.00
_cell.angle_beta   90.00
_cell.angle_gamma   90.00
#
_symmetry.space_group_name_H-M   'P 1'
#
loop_
_entity.id
_entity.type
_entity.pdbx_description
1 polymer ?
#
loop_
_entity_poly.entity_id
_entity_poly.type
_entity_poly.pdbx_seq_one_letter_code
_entity_poly.pdbx_strand_id
1 'polypeptide(L)'
;MNQTNFAKQLRKNMTEAEKRLWFHLRAYRLNGKRFRRQQPLGPYIVDFIHFGSKIIVEADGSQHHQSETDQVRDEWLRSRGYKVLRFWNHDILKQLDVVLSVIYEAVEEGGE
;
A
#
# COMPACT_ATOMS: atom_id res chain seq x y z
N MET A 1 -14.97 13.57 -10.91
CA MET A 1 -13.89 14.02 -10.00
C MET A 1 -12.58 13.46 -10.54
N ASN A 2 -11.57 14.27 -10.88
CA ASN A 2 -10.30 13.72 -11.37
C ASN A 2 -9.63 12.91 -10.24
N GLN A 3 -9.09 11.72 -10.53
CA GLN A 3 -8.45 10.83 -9.54
C GLN A 3 -7.38 11.56 -8.70
N THR A 4 -6.71 12.56 -9.25
CA THR A 4 -5.74 13.37 -8.50
C THR A 4 -6.39 14.15 -7.35
N ASN A 5 -7.62 14.64 -7.51
CA ASN A 5 -8.36 15.32 -6.44
C ASN A 5 -8.85 14.34 -5.39
N PHE A 6 -9.29 13.15 -5.80
CA PHE A 6 -9.68 12.11 -4.86
C PHE A 6 -8.48 11.60 -4.05
N ALA A 7 -7.33 11.35 -4.69
CA ALA A 7 -6.08 11.05 -4.01
C ALA A 7 -5.68 12.12 -2.98
N LYS A 8 -5.87 13.41 -3.28
CA LYS A 8 -5.62 14.50 -2.31
C LYS A 8 -6.55 14.40 -1.09
N GLN A 9 -7.81 13.99 -1.27
CA GLN A 9 -8.75 13.80 -0.17
C GLN A 9 -8.37 12.59 0.69
N LEU A 10 -8.08 11.44 0.06
CA LEU A 10 -7.59 10.25 0.75
C LEU A 10 -6.34 10.55 1.57
N ARG A 11 -5.43 11.38 1.03
CA ARG A 11 -4.24 11.84 1.76
C ARG A 11 -4.55 12.67 3.01
N LYS A 12 -5.68 13.38 3.05
CA LYS A 12 -6.11 14.14 4.23
C LYS A 12 -6.85 13.25 5.23
N ASN A 13 -7.57 12.25 4.72
CA ASN A 13 -8.51 11.42 5.46
C ASN A 13 -8.02 9.97 5.61
N MET A 14 -6.72 9.77 5.82
CA MET A 14 -6.16 8.43 6.04
C MET A 14 -6.72 7.82 7.34
N THR A 15 -6.90 6.50 7.33
CA THR A 15 -7.24 5.74 8.55
C THR A 15 -6.10 5.78 9.57
N GLU A 16 -6.36 5.41 10.83
CA GLU A 16 -5.30 5.36 11.86
C GLU A 16 -4.20 4.34 11.51
N ALA A 17 -4.57 3.20 10.92
CA ALA A 17 -3.61 2.22 10.42
C ALA A 17 -2.73 2.81 9.31
N GLU A 18 -3.33 3.46 8.30
CA GLU A 18 -2.59 4.13 7.24
C GLU A 18 -1.68 5.25 7.75
N LYS A 19 -2.16 6.08 8.69
CA LYS A 19 -1.34 7.14 9.30
C LYS A 19 -0.12 6.55 10.00
N ARG A 20 -0.33 5.49 10.78
CA ARG A 20 0.75 4.79 11.50
C ARG A 20 1.76 4.22 10.51
N LEU A 21 1.31 3.48 9.50
CA LEU A 21 2.20 2.92 8.50
C LEU A 21 2.95 4.01 7.72
N TRP A 22 2.24 5.07 7.30
CA TRP A 22 2.84 6.19 6.58
C TRP A 22 3.94 6.90 7.37
N PHE A 23 3.82 7.00 8.69
CA PHE A 23 4.86 7.59 9.53
C PHE A 23 6.21 6.88 9.37
N HIS A 24 6.20 5.56 9.18
CA HIS A 24 7.41 4.74 9.01
C HIS A 24 7.85 4.60 7.56
N LEU A 25 6.94 4.72 6.59
CA LEU A 25 7.28 4.62 5.16
C LEU A 25 7.74 5.95 4.55
N ARG A 26 7.28 7.08 5.08
CA ARG A 26 7.56 8.41 4.50
C ARG A 26 9.03 8.80 4.63
N ALA A 27 9.45 9.73 3.78
CA ALA A 27 10.75 10.39 3.89
C ALA A 27 11.92 9.39 4.04
N TYR A 28 11.86 8.28 3.30
CA TYR A 28 12.93 7.26 3.26
C TYR A 28 13.21 6.58 4.60
N ARG A 29 12.26 6.62 5.54
CA ARG A 29 12.42 6.10 6.90
C ARG A 29 12.51 4.57 6.98
N LEU A 30 11.96 3.85 6.01
CA LEU A 30 12.17 2.42 5.88
C LEU A 30 13.48 2.16 5.10
N ASN A 31 14.62 2.24 5.79
CA ASN A 31 15.95 1.90 5.25
C ASN A 31 16.26 2.52 3.88
N GLY A 32 15.93 3.80 3.68
CA GLY A 32 16.21 4.47 2.41
C GLY A 32 15.22 4.17 1.28
N LYS A 33 14.15 3.40 1.52
CA LYS A 33 13.16 3.04 0.49
C LYS A 33 12.13 4.15 0.27
N ARG A 34 11.88 4.48 -1.00
CA ARG A 34 11.03 5.61 -1.38
C ARG A 34 9.59 5.18 -1.65
N PHE A 35 8.74 5.32 -0.64
CA PHE A 35 7.30 5.09 -0.80
C PHE A 35 6.54 6.35 -1.21
N ARG A 36 5.48 6.15 -2.02
CA ARG A 36 4.40 7.13 -2.20
C ARG A 36 3.13 6.60 -1.56
N ARG A 37 2.22 7.50 -1.20
CA ARG A 37 0.92 7.15 -0.64
C ARG A 37 -0.25 7.65 -1.49
N GLN A 38 -1.36 6.93 -1.45
CA GLN A 38 -2.61 7.23 -2.13
C GLN A 38 -2.31 7.60 -3.58
N GLN A 39 -1.65 6.68 -4.29
CA GLN A 39 -1.08 6.90 -5.60
C GLN A 39 -2.07 6.42 -6.67
N PRO A 40 -2.54 7.31 -7.57
CA PRO A 40 -3.25 6.89 -8.76
C PRO A 40 -2.37 5.98 -9.62
N LEU A 41 -2.94 4.84 -10.01
CA LEU A 41 -2.33 3.83 -10.85
C LEU A 41 -3.41 3.25 -11.78
N GLY A 42 -3.47 3.78 -13.00
CA GLY A 42 -4.53 3.46 -13.97
C GLY A 42 -5.92 3.80 -13.42
N PRO A 43 -6.88 2.86 -13.38
CA PRO A 43 -8.22 3.14 -12.87
C PRO A 43 -8.29 3.18 -11.32
N TYR A 44 -7.22 2.78 -10.62
CA TYR A 44 -7.23 2.58 -9.17
C TYR A 44 -6.36 3.60 -8.42
N ILE A 45 -6.57 3.71 -7.12
CA ILE A 45 -5.67 4.41 -6.19
C ILE A 45 -5.23 3.39 -5.14
N VAL A 46 -3.93 3.27 -4.93
CA VAL A 46 -3.33 2.34 -3.96
C VAL A 46 -2.81 3.09 -2.74
N ASP A 47 -2.93 2.50 -1.55
CA ASP A 47 -2.60 3.19 -0.30
C ASP A 47 -1.12 3.54 -0.21
N PHE A 48 -0.24 2.60 -0.52
CA PHE A 48 1.21 2.81 -0.60
C PHE A 48 1.83 2.05 -1.75
N ILE A 49 2.92 2.60 -2.30
CA ILE A 49 3.64 1.99 -3.41
C ILE A 49 5.13 2.32 -3.36
N HIS A 50 5.94 1.29 -3.57
CA HIS A 50 7.36 1.39 -3.91
C HIS A 50 7.52 1.11 -5.40
N PHE A 51 7.88 2.14 -6.18
CA PHE A 51 8.00 1.98 -7.64
C PHE A 51 9.20 1.15 -8.07
N GLY A 52 10.32 1.20 -7.34
CA GLY A 52 11.55 0.51 -7.72
C GLY A 52 11.34 -1.00 -7.82
N SER A 53 10.72 -1.59 -6.81
CA SER A 53 10.48 -3.04 -6.70
C SER A 53 9.04 -3.43 -7.04
N LYS A 54 8.23 -2.50 -7.56
CA LYS A 54 6.79 -2.68 -7.85
C LYS A 54 5.99 -3.34 -6.72
N ILE A 55 6.22 -2.90 -5.47
CA ILE A 55 5.45 -3.36 -4.31
C ILE A 55 4.33 -2.36 -4.02
N ILE A 56 3.11 -2.86 -3.89
CA ILE A 56 1.94 -2.15 -3.37
C ILE A 56 1.67 -2.67 -1.95
N VAL A 57 1.36 -1.75 -1.03
CA VAL A 57 0.93 -2.09 0.32
C VAL A 57 -0.44 -1.49 0.58
N GLU A 58 -1.40 -2.31 1.01
CA GLU A 58 -2.77 -1.91 1.35
C GLU A 58 -3.10 -2.18 2.81
N ALA A 59 -3.73 -1.20 3.46
CA ALA A 59 -4.24 -1.34 4.82
C ALA A 59 -5.72 -1.73 4.75
N ASP A 60 -6.05 -2.93 5.23
CA ASP A 60 -7.39 -3.48 5.10
C ASP A 60 -8.14 -3.51 6.43
N GLY A 61 -9.31 -2.88 6.44
CA GLY A 61 -10.27 -2.91 7.55
C GLY A 61 -11.35 -3.99 7.42
N SER A 62 -11.44 -4.69 6.29
CA SER A 62 -12.55 -5.56 5.92
C SER A 62 -12.22 -7.04 6.13
N GLN A 63 -12.54 -7.60 7.30
CA GLN A 63 -12.19 -8.98 7.66
C GLN A 63 -12.72 -10.08 6.71
N HIS A 64 -13.62 -9.76 5.76
CA HIS A 64 -14.43 -10.76 5.08
C HIS A 64 -14.81 -10.53 3.62
N HIS A 65 -14.19 -9.63 2.85
CA HIS A 65 -14.63 -9.41 1.46
C HIS A 65 -13.51 -9.56 0.43
N GLN A 66 -13.49 -10.71 -0.25
CA GLN A 66 -12.98 -10.79 -1.62
C GLN A 66 -14.20 -10.69 -2.54
N SER A 67 -14.55 -9.48 -2.94
CA SER A 67 -15.56 -9.28 -3.97
C SER A 67 -14.99 -9.62 -5.36
N GLU A 68 -15.83 -9.93 -6.35
CA GLU A 68 -15.38 -10.06 -7.75
C GLU A 68 -14.65 -8.79 -8.24
N THR A 69 -15.08 -7.62 -7.74
CA THR A 69 -14.40 -6.34 -7.98
C THR A 69 -12.97 -6.29 -7.44
N ASP A 70 -12.69 -6.92 -6.29
CA ASP A 70 -11.34 -6.99 -5.74
C ASP A 70 -10.44 -7.91 -6.56
N GLN A 71 -11.00 -9.01 -7.08
CA GLN A 71 -10.25 -9.93 -7.95
C GLN A 71 -9.82 -9.25 -9.25
N VAL A 72 -10.75 -8.56 -9.94
CA VAL A 72 -10.44 -7.82 -11.17
C VAL A 72 -9.40 -6.72 -10.91
N ARG A 73 -9.48 -6.05 -9.77
CA ARG A 73 -8.49 -5.05 -9.35
C ARG A 73 -7.12 -5.68 -9.14
N ASP A 74 -7.03 -6.75 -8.37
CA ASP A 74 -5.77 -7.43 -8.06
C ASP A 74 -5.12 -8.01 -9.33
N GLU A 75 -5.90 -8.64 -10.21
CA GLU A 75 -5.44 -9.14 -11.50
C GLU A 75 -4.89 -8.03 -12.38
N TRP A 76 -5.59 -6.89 -12.46
CA TRP A 76 -5.10 -5.74 -13.22
C TRP A 76 -3.77 -5.23 -12.66
N LEU A 77 -3.63 -5.10 -11.34
CA LEU A 77 -2.37 -4.66 -10.71
C LEU A 77 -1.23 -5.65 -10.95
N ARG A 78 -1.51 -6.95 -10.82
CA ARG A 78 -0.54 -8.02 -11.11
C ARG A 78 -0.12 -8.03 -12.58
N SER A 79 -1.05 -7.80 -13.51
CA SER A 79 -0.74 -7.72 -14.96
C SER A 79 0.22 -6.56 -15.30
N ARG A 80 0.32 -5.55 -14.43
CA ARG A 80 1.29 -4.45 -14.53
C ARG A 80 2.63 -4.73 -13.84
N GLY A 81 2.78 -5.94 -13.30
CA GLY A 81 3.97 -6.42 -12.61
C GLY A 81 4.06 -5.98 -11.15
N TYR A 82 2.95 -5.56 -10.53
CA TYR A 82 2.94 -5.23 -9.11
C TYR A 82 2.63 -6.44 -8.23
N LYS A 83 3.38 -6.58 -7.13
CA LYS A 83 3.03 -7.47 -6.01
C LYS A 83 2.25 -6.66 -4.97
N VAL A 84 1.08 -7.15 -4.60
CA VAL A 84 0.19 -6.49 -3.62
C VAL A 84 0.33 -7.20 -2.28
N LEU A 85 0.74 -6.45 -1.24
CA LEU A 85 0.77 -6.89 0.15
C LEU A 85 -0.40 -6.23 0.89
N ARG A 86 -1.32 -7.04 1.41
CA ARG A 86 -2.49 -6.57 2.16
C ARG A 86 -2.30 -6.93 3.63
N PHE A 87 -2.44 -5.93 4.51
CA PHE A 87 -2.30 -6.12 5.95
C PHE A 87 -3.57 -5.70 6.67
N TRP A 88 -3.99 -6.51 7.64
CA TRP A 88 -5.09 -6.15 8.53
C TRP A 88 -4.76 -4.88 9.32
N ASN A 89 -5.74 -3.98 9.45
CA ASN A 89 -5.61 -2.80 10.31
C ASN A 89 -5.21 -3.19 11.74
N HIS A 90 -5.73 -4.31 12.25
CA HIS A 90 -5.34 -4.84 13.55
C HIS A 90 -3.82 -5.11 13.63
N ASP A 91 -3.25 -5.75 12.61
CA ASP A 91 -1.83 -6.10 12.60
C ASP A 91 -0.95 -4.88 12.41
N ILE A 92 -1.36 -3.92 11.57
CA ILE A 92 -0.67 -2.63 11.46
C ILE A 92 -0.67 -1.90 12.81
N LEU A 93 -1.77 -1.98 13.58
CA LEU A 93 -1.92 -1.30 14.86
C LEU A 93 -1.32 -2.05 16.06
N LYS A 94 -1.12 -3.37 15.98
CA LYS A 94 -0.60 -4.17 17.10
C LYS A 94 0.78 -4.77 16.86
N GLN A 95 1.12 -5.08 15.62
CA GLN A 95 2.31 -5.83 15.22
C GLN A 95 3.09 -5.09 14.12
N LEU A 96 3.24 -3.77 14.28
CA LEU A 96 3.80 -2.91 13.24
C LEU A 96 5.20 -3.34 12.80
N ASP A 97 6.05 -3.76 13.73
CA ASP A 97 7.43 -4.16 13.40
C ASP A 97 7.45 -5.37 12.46
N VAL A 98 6.56 -6.34 12.67
CA VAL A 98 6.39 -7.50 11.78
C VAL A 98 5.92 -7.06 10.39
N VAL A 99 4.94 -6.16 10.33
CA VAL A 99 4.45 -5.59 9.06
C VAL A 99 5.58 -4.87 8.31
N LEU A 100 6.37 -4.05 9.00
CA LEU A 100 7.48 -3.32 8.39
C LEU A 100 8.58 -4.26 7.88
N SER A 101 8.91 -5.32 8.60
CA SER A 101 9.88 -6.33 8.16
C SER A 101 9.43 -7.01 6.87
N VAL A 102 8.16 -7.46 6.80
CA VAL A 102 7.62 -8.09 5.59
C VAL A 102 7.63 -7.13 4.39
N ILE A 103 7.29 -5.86 4.61
CA ILE A 103 7.35 -4.83 3.55
C ILE A 103 8.79 -4.62 3.08
N TYR A 104 9.74 -4.56 4.01
CA TYR A 104 11.15 -4.37 3.70
C TYR A 104 11.71 -5.53 2.89
N GLU A 105 11.52 -6.77 3.37
CA GLU A 105 11.95 -7.99 2.69
C GLU A 105 11.41 -8.06 1.25
N ALA A 106 10.11 -7.81 1.07
CA ALA A 106 9.51 -7.81 -0.26
C ALA A 106 10.08 -6.72 -1.20
N VAL A 107 10.52 -5.58 -0.65
CA VAL A 107 11.17 -4.52 -1.44
C VAL A 107 12.61 -4.89 -1.80
N GLU A 108 13.33 -5.59 -0.92
CA GLU A 108 14.68 -6.09 -1.20
C GLU A 108 14.67 -7.18 -2.28
N GLU A 109 13.77 -8.16 -2.17
CA GLU A 109 13.65 -9.26 -3.14
C GLU A 109 13.35 -8.79 -4.57
N GLY A 110 12.58 -7.70 -4.71
CA GLY A 110 12.22 -7.14 -6.03
C GLY A 110 13.17 -6.06 -6.54
N GLY A 111 14.31 -5.85 -5.86
CA GLY A 111 15.28 -4.79 -6.17
C GLY A 111 16.47 -5.22 -7.04
N GLU A 112 16.50 -6.46 -7.53
CA GLU A 112 17.51 -7.03 -8.43
C GLU A 112 17.14 -6.88 -9.92
#